data_AF-A0A2V7ERX9-F1
#
_entry.id   AF-A0A2V7ERX9-F1
#
_cell.length_a   1.000
_cell.length_b   1.000
_cell.length_c   1.000
_cell.angle_alpha   90.00
_cell.angle_beta   90.00
_cell.angle_gamma   90.00
#
_symmetry.space_group_name_H-M   'P 1'
#
loop_
_entity.id
_entity.type
_entity.pdbx_description
1 polymer ?
#
loop_
_entity_poly.entity_id
_entity_poly.type
_entity_poly.pdbx_seq_one_letter_code
_entity_poly.pdbx_strand_id
1 'polypeptide(L)'
;MLPKDGHAVRFPRGNSRLERRTQEGLAFRSSMLNELREKLQAEVERLNHEINFVLPKEIEKARAHGDLRENSEYKAALERQQFAQARASHLRLRLSKLSSVKEGDIPRDRVGFGSRVTVQDLDTKKRETYALTLGEFIEGDDGPDEIPVSMASPLGKALLGGKVGQTVTLTLPLGKRRLKIAELETVHDLAARKV
;
A
#
# COMPACT_ATOMS: atom_id res chain seq x y z
N MET A 1 -36.67 39.39 48.62
CA MET A 1 -36.83 37.92 48.62
C MET A 1 -36.52 37.44 47.20
N LEU A 2 -35.63 36.46 47.06
CA LEU A 2 -34.92 36.05 45.84
C LEU A 2 -35.84 35.62 44.66
N PRO A 3 -35.41 35.81 43.40
CA PRO A 3 -35.93 35.10 42.23
C PRO A 3 -34.96 33.97 41.82
N LYS A 4 -35.41 32.72 41.56
CA LYS A 4 -34.62 31.71 40.80
C LYS A 4 -35.50 30.65 40.13
N ASP A 5 -36.01 30.97 38.93
CA ASP A 5 -36.39 29.96 37.94
C ASP A 5 -35.17 29.63 37.08
N GLY A 6 -34.60 28.45 37.30
CA GLY A 6 -33.46 27.93 36.56
C GLY A 6 -33.91 27.13 35.34
N HIS A 7 -34.03 27.77 34.18
CA HIS A 7 -34.09 27.05 32.90
C HIS A 7 -32.71 26.47 32.57
N ALA A 8 -32.55 25.16 32.72
CA ALA A 8 -31.40 24.43 32.21
C ALA A 8 -31.47 24.36 30.68
N VAL A 9 -30.68 25.19 30.01
CA VAL A 9 -30.46 25.11 28.56
C VAL A 9 -29.66 23.84 28.27
N ARG A 10 -30.33 22.82 27.72
CA ARG A 10 -29.69 21.58 27.27
C ARG A 10 -29.03 21.84 25.92
N PHE A 11 -27.73 22.14 25.91
CA PHE A 11 -26.96 22.19 24.67
C PHE A 11 -26.90 20.79 24.04
N PRO A 12 -27.25 20.62 22.75
CA PRO A 12 -26.98 19.37 22.07
C PRO A 12 -25.47 19.20 21.97
N ARG A 13 -24.94 18.07 22.46
CA ARG A 13 -23.57 17.61 22.16
C ARG A 13 -23.50 17.21 20.69
N GLY A 14 -23.50 18.19 19.79
CA GLY A 14 -23.18 17.95 18.38
C GLY A 14 -21.67 17.84 18.23
N ASN A 15 -21.18 16.71 17.70
CA ASN A 15 -19.76 16.55 17.37
C ASN A 15 -19.27 17.77 16.55
N SER A 16 -18.20 18.38 17.04
CA SER A 16 -17.59 19.55 16.41
C SER A 16 -17.15 19.24 14.98
N ARG A 17 -17.07 20.26 14.13
CA ARG A 17 -16.62 20.13 12.72
C ARG A 17 -15.21 19.52 12.63
N LEU A 18 -14.39 19.67 13.66
CA LEU A 18 -13.06 19.06 13.79
C LEU A 18 -13.12 17.57 14.14
N GLU A 19 -14.03 17.16 15.03
CA GLU A 19 -14.22 15.75 15.41
C GLU A 19 -14.78 14.90 14.26
N ARG A 20 -15.72 15.45 13.47
CA ARG A 20 -16.26 14.77 12.29
C ARG A 20 -15.19 14.51 11.22
N ARG A 21 -14.41 15.54 10.86
CA ARG A 21 -13.28 15.43 9.92
C ARG A 21 -12.24 14.39 10.37
N THR A 22 -12.03 14.25 11.67
CA THR A 22 -11.08 13.29 12.23
C THR A 22 -11.63 11.85 12.16
N GLN A 23 -12.93 11.65 12.42
CA GLN A 23 -13.60 10.36 12.29
C GLN A 23 -13.69 9.88 10.83
N GLU A 24 -14.04 10.76 9.90
CA GLU A 24 -14.18 10.41 8.48
C GLU A 24 -12.81 10.10 7.85
N GLY A 25 -11.76 10.85 8.22
CA GLY A 25 -10.40 10.56 7.81
C GLY A 25 -9.86 9.21 8.33
N LEU A 26 -10.23 8.82 9.55
CA LEU A 26 -9.89 7.49 10.10
C LEU A 26 -10.64 6.37 9.36
N ALA A 27 -11.92 6.56 9.05
CA ALA A 27 -12.73 5.59 8.32
C ALA A 27 -12.18 5.29 6.92
N PHE A 28 -11.80 6.32 6.16
CA PHE A 28 -11.19 6.17 4.83
C PHE A 28 -9.88 5.37 4.87
N ARG A 29 -9.05 5.63 5.87
CA ARG A 29 -7.77 4.95 6.06
C ARG A 29 -7.94 3.49 6.47
N SER A 30 -8.93 3.23 7.33
CA SER A 30 -9.31 1.88 7.69
C SER A 30 -9.79 1.10 6.47
N SER A 31 -10.63 1.71 5.62
CA SER A 31 -11.09 1.12 4.35
C SER A 31 -9.92 0.71 3.46
N MET A 32 -8.97 1.63 3.22
CA MET A 32 -7.84 1.37 2.32
C MET A 32 -6.92 0.24 2.83
N LEU A 33 -6.64 0.20 4.14
CA LEU A 33 -5.84 -0.87 4.74
C LEU A 33 -6.59 -2.21 4.73
N ASN A 34 -7.92 -2.19 4.91
CA ASN A 34 -8.74 -3.40 4.86
C ASN A 34 -8.84 -3.96 3.44
N GLU A 35 -9.06 -3.12 2.43
CA GLU A 35 -9.02 -3.51 1.02
C GLU A 35 -7.69 -4.17 0.64
N LEU A 36 -6.56 -3.64 1.16
CA LEU A 36 -5.26 -4.25 0.95
C LEU A 36 -5.11 -5.60 1.65
N ARG A 37 -5.61 -5.72 2.89
CA ARG A 37 -5.61 -7.01 3.59
C ARG A 37 -6.42 -8.04 2.82
N GLU A 38 -7.60 -7.67 2.34
CA GLU A 38 -8.47 -8.55 1.56
C GLU A 38 -7.83 -9.01 0.25
N LYS A 39 -7.21 -8.10 -0.52
CA LYS A 39 -6.49 -8.47 -1.76
C LYS A 39 -5.34 -9.44 -1.49
N LEU A 40 -4.51 -9.16 -0.48
CA LEU A 40 -3.41 -10.03 -0.10
C LEU A 40 -3.89 -11.40 0.38
N GLN A 41 -4.97 -11.42 1.17
CA GLN A 41 -5.57 -12.65 1.68
C GLN A 41 -6.13 -13.51 0.54
N ALA A 42 -6.87 -12.90 -0.39
CA ALA A 42 -7.42 -13.57 -1.57
C ALA A 42 -6.31 -14.18 -2.44
N GLU A 43 -5.20 -13.46 -2.64
CA GLU A 43 -4.07 -13.99 -3.40
C GLU A 43 -3.37 -15.15 -2.69
N VAL A 44 -3.19 -15.07 -1.36
CA VAL A 44 -2.67 -16.19 -0.56
C VAL A 44 -3.59 -17.40 -0.67
N GLU A 45 -4.91 -17.22 -0.63
CA GLU A 45 -5.89 -18.30 -0.77
C GLU A 45 -5.83 -18.95 -2.15
N ARG A 46 -5.74 -18.15 -3.23
CA ARG A 46 -5.54 -18.67 -4.60
C ARG A 46 -4.27 -19.51 -4.71
N LEU A 47 -3.15 -19.01 -4.21
CA LEU A 47 -1.88 -19.73 -4.23
C LEU A 47 -1.95 -21.01 -3.40
N ASN A 48 -2.59 -20.99 -2.22
CA ASN A 48 -2.77 -22.22 -1.43
C ASN A 48 -3.63 -23.25 -2.16
N HIS A 49 -4.69 -22.81 -2.84
CA HIS A 49 -5.51 -23.71 -3.63
C HIS A 49 -4.70 -24.36 -4.77
N GLU A 50 -3.89 -23.55 -5.47
CA GLU A 50 -2.98 -24.03 -6.51
C GLU A 50 -1.95 -25.04 -5.96
N ILE A 51 -1.30 -24.73 -4.84
CA ILE A 51 -0.29 -25.57 -4.18
C ILE A 51 -0.87 -26.90 -3.71
N ASN A 52 -2.08 -26.90 -3.15
CA ASN A 52 -2.64 -28.07 -2.47
C ASN A 52 -3.51 -28.95 -3.36
N PHE A 53 -4.12 -28.40 -4.42
CA PHE A 53 -5.10 -29.14 -5.22
C PHE A 53 -4.77 -29.23 -6.71
N VAL A 54 -4.13 -28.20 -7.29
CA VAL A 54 -3.88 -28.14 -8.74
C VAL A 54 -2.53 -28.77 -9.06
N LEU A 55 -1.44 -28.21 -8.52
CA LEU A 55 -0.08 -28.64 -8.80
C LEU A 55 0.19 -30.11 -8.44
N PRO A 56 -0.33 -30.69 -7.34
CA PRO A 56 -0.13 -32.10 -7.05
C PRO A 56 -0.70 -33.01 -8.14
N LYS A 57 -1.86 -32.67 -8.72
CA LYS A 57 -2.48 -33.42 -9.81
C LYS A 57 -1.67 -33.30 -11.10
N GLU A 58 -1.13 -32.11 -11.39
CA GLU A 58 -0.26 -31.88 -12.54
C GLU A 58 1.06 -32.65 -12.42
N ILE A 59 1.68 -32.62 -11.23
CA ILE A 59 2.89 -33.38 -10.93
C ILE A 59 2.64 -34.88 -11.06
N GLU A 60 1.53 -35.40 -10.53
CA GLU A 60 1.15 -36.80 -10.63
C GLU A 60 0.92 -37.22 -12.10
N LYS A 61 0.18 -36.41 -12.86
CA LYS A 61 -0.05 -36.64 -14.28
C LYS A 61 1.25 -36.64 -15.07
N ALA A 62 2.12 -35.65 -14.86
CA ALA A 62 3.42 -35.59 -15.51
C ALA A 62 4.29 -36.80 -15.15
N ARG A 63 4.23 -37.26 -13.89
CA ARG A 63 4.97 -38.44 -13.41
C ARG A 63 4.55 -39.73 -14.11
N ALA A 64 3.30 -39.84 -14.55
CA ALA A 64 2.80 -41.00 -15.27
C ALA A 64 3.38 -41.15 -16.70
N HIS A 65 4.03 -40.12 -17.24
CA HIS A 65 4.50 -40.07 -18.63
C HIS A 65 5.93 -40.61 -18.88
N GLY A 66 6.48 -41.48 -18.02
CA GLY A 66 7.75 -42.18 -18.29
C GLY A 66 8.98 -41.47 -17.71
N ASP A 67 10.07 -41.34 -18.48
CA ASP A 67 11.38 -40.94 -17.96
C ASP A 67 11.39 -39.50 -17.39
N LEU A 68 11.43 -39.42 -16.06
CA LEU A 68 11.34 -38.19 -15.28
C LEU A 68 12.57 -37.27 -15.48
N ARG A 69 13.69 -37.81 -15.98
CA ARG A 69 14.91 -37.00 -16.16
C ARG A 69 14.80 -36.02 -17.32
N GLU A 70 14.00 -36.32 -18.34
CA GLU A 70 13.78 -35.45 -19.50
C GLU A 70 12.42 -34.75 -19.51
N ASN A 71 11.48 -35.18 -18.66
CA ASN A 71 10.13 -34.62 -18.61
C ASN A 71 10.14 -33.13 -18.16
N SER A 72 9.94 -32.25 -19.13
CA SER A 72 9.93 -30.80 -18.93
C SER A 72 8.67 -30.35 -18.19
N GLU A 73 7.53 -30.99 -18.40
CA GLU A 73 6.28 -30.70 -17.68
C GLU A 73 6.40 -30.99 -16.18
N TYR A 74 7.07 -32.09 -15.81
CA TYR A 74 7.31 -32.45 -14.40
C TYR A 74 8.21 -31.42 -13.71
N LYS A 75 9.31 -31.02 -14.37
CA LYS A 75 10.23 -30.00 -13.85
C LYS A 75 9.53 -28.64 -13.72
N ALA A 76 8.78 -28.22 -14.73
CA ALA A 76 8.02 -26.98 -14.72
C ALA A 76 6.97 -26.96 -13.60
N ALA A 77 6.25 -28.06 -13.38
CA ALA A 77 5.27 -28.17 -12.30
C ALA A 77 5.92 -28.08 -10.91
N LEU A 78 7.10 -28.71 -10.72
CA LEU A 78 7.85 -28.63 -9.47
C LEU A 78 8.39 -27.22 -9.22
N GLU A 79 8.96 -26.57 -10.23
CA GLU A 79 9.40 -25.17 -10.15
C GLU A 79 8.23 -24.23 -9.83
N ARG A 80 7.08 -24.43 -10.49
CA ARG A 80 5.87 -23.66 -10.23
C ARG A 80 5.39 -23.83 -8.80
N GLN A 81 5.44 -25.05 -8.26
CA GLN A 81 5.12 -25.33 -6.86
C GLN A 81 6.05 -24.60 -5.89
N GLN A 82 7.37 -24.66 -6.12
CA GLN A 82 8.34 -23.94 -5.29
C GLN A 82 8.11 -22.42 -5.34
N PHE A 83 7.88 -21.88 -6.54
CA PHE A 83 7.60 -20.45 -6.70
C PHE A 83 6.30 -20.05 -6.01
N ALA A 84 5.21 -20.81 -6.17
CA ALA A 84 3.93 -20.54 -5.53
C ALA A 84 4.07 -20.56 -4.00
N GLN A 85 4.78 -21.54 -3.43
CA GLN A 85 5.05 -21.63 -2.00
C GLN A 85 5.86 -20.43 -1.49
N ALA A 86 6.94 -20.07 -2.19
CA ALA A 86 7.76 -18.91 -1.85
C ALA A 86 6.95 -17.61 -1.90
N ARG A 87 6.11 -17.43 -2.93
CA ARG A 87 5.22 -16.27 -3.06
C ARG A 87 4.21 -16.21 -1.92
N ALA A 88 3.52 -17.32 -1.63
CA ALA A 88 2.53 -17.38 -0.55
C ALA A 88 3.15 -17.06 0.82
N SER A 89 4.35 -17.58 1.11
CA SER A 89 5.09 -17.27 2.33
C SER A 89 5.44 -15.78 2.44
N HIS A 90 5.92 -15.18 1.36
CA HIS A 90 6.24 -13.76 1.32
C HIS A 90 5.01 -12.88 1.49
N LEU A 91 3.87 -13.24 0.90
CA LEU A 91 2.60 -12.53 1.09
C LEU A 91 2.06 -12.64 2.52
N ARG A 92 2.16 -13.82 3.15
CA ARG A 92 1.79 -14.00 4.57
C ARG A 92 2.64 -13.13 5.50
N LEU A 93 3.93 -13.03 5.25
CA LEU A 93 4.82 -12.15 6.03
C LEU A 93 4.40 -10.68 5.88
N ARG A 94 4.01 -10.25 4.68
CA ARG A 94 3.48 -8.90 4.46
C ARG A 94 2.15 -8.68 5.17
N LEU A 95 1.24 -9.63 5.09
CA LEU A 95 -0.05 -9.55 5.77
C LEU A 95 0.12 -9.43 7.29
N SER A 96 1.02 -10.21 7.89
CA SER A 96 1.40 -10.09 9.30
C SER A 96 1.95 -8.70 9.65
N LYS A 97 2.85 -8.16 8.83
CA LYS A 97 3.36 -6.79 9.01
C LYS A 97 2.25 -5.76 8.91
N LEU A 98 1.37 -5.87 7.92
CA LEU A 98 0.25 -4.96 7.71
C LEU A 98 -0.77 -5.01 8.85
N SER A 99 -1.05 -6.19 9.40
CA SER A 99 -1.89 -6.36 10.59
C SER A 99 -1.28 -5.76 11.85
N SER A 100 0.04 -5.54 11.85
CA SER A 100 0.76 -4.90 12.96
C SER A 100 0.82 -3.36 12.84
N VAL A 101 0.56 -2.80 11.65
CA VAL A 101 0.53 -1.34 11.44
C VAL A 101 -0.75 -0.78 12.05
N LYS A 102 -0.61 0.05 13.09
CA LYS A 102 -1.74 0.79 13.65
C LYS A 102 -1.98 2.04 12.82
N GLU A 103 -3.23 2.45 12.71
CA GLU A 103 -3.61 3.71 12.05
C GLU A 103 -2.94 4.93 12.72
N GLY A 104 -2.52 4.87 13.98
CA GLY A 104 -1.73 5.94 14.58
C GLY A 104 -0.33 6.12 13.98
N ASP A 105 0.22 5.09 13.32
CA ASP A 105 1.64 5.03 12.98
C ASP A 105 1.95 5.63 11.60
N ILE A 106 0.93 5.93 10.78
CA ILE A 106 1.15 6.56 9.48
C ILE A 106 1.42 8.05 9.70
N PRO A 107 2.60 8.57 9.30
CA PRO A 107 2.95 9.94 9.57
C PRO A 107 2.05 10.94 8.83
N ARG A 108 1.88 12.11 9.43
CA ARG A 108 1.16 13.27 8.87
C ARG A 108 2.08 14.34 8.27
N ASP A 109 3.36 14.31 8.62
CA ASP A 109 4.32 15.37 8.33
C ASP A 109 5.39 14.99 7.30
N ARG A 110 5.34 13.75 6.80
CA ARG A 110 6.34 13.18 5.89
C ARG A 110 5.72 12.07 5.04
N VAL A 111 6.43 11.71 3.97
CA VAL A 111 6.03 10.66 3.05
C VAL A 111 5.83 9.33 3.79
N GLY A 112 4.63 8.76 3.67
CA GLY A 112 4.27 7.46 4.22
C GLY A 112 3.37 6.67 3.27
N PHE A 113 2.78 5.58 3.76
CA PHE A 113 1.83 4.79 3.01
C PHE A 113 0.64 5.64 2.52
N GLY A 114 0.28 5.50 1.25
CA GLY A 114 -0.85 6.20 0.63
C GLY A 114 -0.60 7.70 0.43
N SER A 115 0.65 8.18 0.54
CA SER A 115 0.97 9.58 0.27
C SER A 115 1.12 9.82 -1.23
N ARG A 116 0.67 10.98 -1.71
CA ARG A 116 1.00 11.54 -3.02
C ARG A 116 2.14 12.54 -2.87
N VAL A 117 3.19 12.35 -3.66
CA VAL A 117 4.44 13.09 -3.55
C VAL A 117 4.77 13.68 -4.90
N THR A 118 4.67 15.00 -5.03
CA THR A 118 5.14 15.71 -6.22
C THR A 118 6.61 16.02 -6.03
N VAL A 119 7.43 15.54 -6.96
CA VAL A 119 8.86 15.84 -6.97
C VAL A 119 9.21 16.69 -8.17
N GLN A 120 10.25 17.50 -8.03
CA GLN A 120 10.90 18.19 -9.12
C GLN A 120 12.29 17.61 -9.35
N ASP A 121 12.54 17.17 -10.57
CA ASP A 121 13.87 16.77 -11.01
C ASP A 121 14.78 18.01 -11.07
N LEU A 122 15.91 17.97 -10.35
CA LEU A 122 16.78 19.13 -10.23
C LEU A 122 17.56 19.43 -11.52
N ASP A 123 17.74 18.44 -12.37
CA ASP A 123 18.52 18.54 -13.60
C ASP A 123 17.62 18.94 -14.78
N THR A 124 16.44 18.31 -14.91
CA THR A 124 15.49 18.58 -16.01
C THR A 124 14.40 19.59 -15.68
N LYS A 125 14.25 19.97 -14.40
CA LYS A 125 13.17 20.82 -13.86
C LYS A 125 11.75 20.28 -14.01
N LYS A 126 11.58 19.07 -14.57
CA LYS A 126 10.27 18.40 -14.71
C LYS A 126 9.67 18.06 -13.36
N ARG A 127 8.34 18.13 -13.27
CA ARG A 127 7.57 17.70 -12.11
C ARG A 127 6.85 16.39 -12.39
N GLU A 128 6.85 15.50 -11.42
CA GLU A 128 6.18 14.21 -11.48
C GLU A 128 5.50 13.95 -10.14
N THR A 129 4.30 13.40 -10.17
CA THR A 129 3.53 13.06 -8.97
C THR A 129 3.53 11.54 -8.79
N TYR A 130 3.95 11.10 -7.61
CA TYR A 130 4.05 9.67 -7.27
C TYR A 130 3.08 9.30 -6.15
N ALA A 131 2.29 8.25 -6.35
CA ALA A 131 1.45 7.66 -5.31
C ALA A 131 2.21 6.52 -4.63
N LEU A 132 2.44 6.61 -3.32
CA LEU A 132 3.22 5.63 -2.57
C LEU A 132 2.34 4.46 -2.13
N THR A 133 2.54 3.32 -2.77
CA THR A 133 1.70 2.13 -2.58
C THR A 133 2.47 0.95 -2.00
N LEU A 134 1.75 -0.05 -1.50
CA LEU A 134 2.33 -1.32 -1.04
C LEU A 134 2.42 -2.34 -2.17
N GLY A 135 3.02 -1.99 -3.30
CA GLY A 135 3.43 -2.91 -4.38
C GLY A 135 2.33 -3.64 -5.16
N GLU A 136 1.19 -3.95 -4.55
CA GLU A 136 0.03 -4.61 -5.16
C GLU A 136 -1.16 -3.67 -5.34
N PHE A 137 -1.06 -2.43 -4.81
CA PHE A 137 -1.87 -1.30 -5.27
C PHE A 137 -1.11 -0.66 -6.42
N ILE A 138 -1.27 -1.21 -7.60
CA ILE A 138 -1.00 -0.49 -8.86
C ILE A 138 -2.33 -0.08 -9.49
N GLU A 139 -3.45 -0.65 -9.02
CA GLU A 139 -4.78 -0.39 -9.54
C GLU A 139 -5.58 0.38 -8.49
N GLY A 140 -5.72 1.68 -8.67
CA GLY A 140 -6.69 2.47 -7.92
C GLY A 140 -6.49 3.96 -8.09
N ASP A 141 -7.29 4.58 -8.97
CA ASP A 141 -7.78 5.96 -8.87
C ASP A 141 -6.73 7.07 -8.64
N ASP A 142 -5.48 6.76 -8.93
CA ASP A 142 -4.41 7.74 -9.11
C ASP A 142 -4.80 8.51 -10.37
N GLY A 143 -4.95 9.83 -10.27
CA GLY A 143 -5.40 10.65 -11.40
C GLY A 143 -4.56 10.38 -12.66
N PRO A 144 -5.02 10.78 -13.87
CA PRO A 144 -4.31 10.50 -15.12
C PRO A 144 -2.83 10.94 -15.16
N ASP A 145 -2.43 11.81 -14.23
CA ASP A 145 -1.08 12.37 -14.10
C ASP A 145 -0.27 11.80 -12.90
N GLU A 146 -0.77 10.77 -12.22
CA GLU A 146 -0.14 10.18 -11.03
C GLU A 146 0.48 8.81 -11.36
N ILE A 147 1.72 8.59 -10.89
CA ILE A 147 2.47 7.38 -11.16
C ILE A 147 2.52 6.52 -9.87
N PRO A 148 1.94 5.30 -9.86
CA PRO A 148 2.02 4.44 -8.70
C PRO A 148 3.46 3.94 -8.48
N VAL A 149 3.95 4.08 -7.26
CA VAL A 149 5.30 3.67 -6.85
C VAL A 149 5.22 2.81 -5.61
N SER A 150 5.71 1.58 -5.73
CA SER A 150 5.89 0.69 -4.60
C SER A 150 6.89 1.27 -3.60
N MET A 151 6.51 1.35 -2.32
CA MET A 151 7.40 1.70 -1.20
C MET A 151 8.63 0.80 -1.10
N ALA A 152 8.59 -0.42 -1.66
CA ALA A 152 9.72 -1.34 -1.69
C ALA A 152 10.72 -1.06 -2.84
N SER A 153 10.31 -0.27 -3.84
CA SER A 153 11.18 0.11 -4.97
C SER A 153 12.30 1.06 -4.53
N PRO A 154 13.40 1.18 -5.29
CA PRO A 154 14.45 2.16 -4.99
C PRO A 154 13.93 3.59 -4.84
N LEU A 155 12.99 4.00 -5.71
CA LEU A 155 12.35 5.31 -5.67
C LEU A 155 11.48 5.46 -4.42
N GLY A 156 10.62 4.48 -4.16
CA GLY A 156 9.74 4.49 -2.98
C GLY A 156 10.54 4.55 -1.67
N LYS A 157 11.63 3.78 -1.56
CA LYS A 157 12.54 3.81 -0.41
C LYS A 157 13.25 5.17 -0.25
N ALA A 158 13.65 5.79 -1.35
CA ALA A 158 14.30 7.09 -1.31
C ALA A 158 13.34 8.20 -0.87
N LEU A 159 12.06 8.12 -1.25
CA LEU A 159 11.03 9.08 -0.89
C LEU A 159 10.49 8.87 0.53
N LEU A 160 10.48 7.63 1.02
CA LEU A 160 9.90 7.27 2.32
C LEU A 160 10.48 8.12 3.47
N GLY A 161 9.61 8.72 4.28
CA GLY A 161 10.01 9.59 5.39
C GLY A 161 10.51 10.98 4.98
N GLY A 162 10.58 11.27 3.68
CA GLY A 162 10.96 12.56 3.15
C GLY A 162 9.93 13.65 3.46
N LYS A 163 10.40 14.91 3.49
CA LYS A 163 9.56 16.09 3.73
C LYS A 163 9.62 17.06 2.56
N VAL A 164 8.60 17.91 2.43
CA VAL A 164 8.60 19.01 1.47
C VAL A 164 9.88 19.84 1.62
N GLY A 165 10.52 20.13 0.49
CA GLY A 165 11.77 20.87 0.40
C GLY A 165 13.03 19.99 0.45
N GLN A 166 12.94 18.72 0.88
CA GLN A 166 14.08 17.82 0.91
C GLN A 166 14.44 17.30 -0.49
N THR A 167 15.72 17.06 -0.71
CA THR A 167 16.24 16.44 -1.94
C THR A 167 16.64 15.00 -1.66
N VAL A 168 16.13 14.09 -2.48
CA VAL A 168 16.51 12.68 -2.48
C VAL A 168 17.36 12.40 -3.72
N THR A 169 18.34 11.51 -3.57
CA THR A 169 19.23 11.12 -4.68
C THR A 169 19.02 9.64 -4.98
N LEU A 170 18.58 9.35 -6.19
CA LEU A 170 18.48 8.00 -6.72
C LEU A 170 19.74 7.66 -7.51
N THR A 171 20.33 6.52 -7.18
CA THR A 171 21.39 5.93 -7.99
C THR A 171 20.75 4.95 -8.96
N LEU A 172 20.79 5.28 -10.25
CA LEU A 172 20.34 4.44 -11.35
C LEU A 172 21.57 3.87 -12.07
N PRO A 173 21.46 2.75 -12.79
CA PRO A 173 22.58 2.20 -13.57
C PRO A 173 23.20 3.21 -14.55
N LEU A 174 22.37 4.10 -15.10
CA LEU A 174 22.75 5.12 -16.09
C LEU A 174 23.16 6.47 -15.47
N GLY A 175 23.22 6.58 -14.14
CA GLY A 175 23.62 7.82 -13.47
C GLY A 175 22.78 8.14 -12.23
N LYS A 176 23.00 9.33 -11.66
CA LYS A 176 22.26 9.79 -10.49
C LYS A 176 21.11 10.70 -10.91
N ARG A 177 19.95 10.51 -10.29
CA ARG A 177 18.79 11.38 -10.45
C ARG A 177 18.51 12.07 -9.13
N ARG A 178 18.48 13.42 -9.12
CA ARG A 178 18.22 14.20 -7.91
C ARG A 178 16.82 14.78 -7.97
N LEU A 179 15.99 14.41 -6.99
CA LEU A 179 14.59 14.80 -6.93
C LEU A 179 14.35 15.63 -5.68
N LYS A 180 13.81 16.83 -5.81
CA LYS A 180 13.36 17.64 -4.68
C LYS A 180 11.87 17.41 -4.46
N ILE A 181 11.48 17.07 -3.24
CA ILE A 181 10.07 16.96 -2.86
C ILE A 181 9.48 18.37 -2.88
N ALA A 182 8.61 18.64 -3.85
CA ALA A 182 7.99 19.94 -4.04
C ALA A 182 6.69 20.05 -3.24
N GLU A 183 5.87 19.00 -3.28
CA GLU A 183 4.57 18.95 -2.60
C GLU A 183 4.37 17.55 -2.01
N LEU A 184 3.64 17.50 -0.90
CA LEU A 184 3.31 16.27 -0.19
C LEU A 184 1.85 16.34 0.23
N GLU A 185 1.09 15.34 -0.16
CA GLU A 185 -0.23 15.07 0.36
C GLU A 185 -0.20 13.70 1.03
N THR A 186 -0.35 13.67 2.34
CA THR A 186 -0.40 12.39 3.05
C THR A 186 -1.77 11.74 2.86
N VAL A 187 -1.87 10.45 3.22
CA VAL A 187 -3.17 9.77 3.24
C VAL A 187 -4.20 10.49 4.13
N HIS A 188 -3.74 11.27 5.12
CA HIS A 188 -4.61 12.07 5.99
C HIS A 188 -5.19 13.29 5.27
N ASP A 189 -4.38 13.95 4.43
CA ASP A 189 -4.81 15.11 3.64
C ASP A 189 -5.78 14.70 2.54
N LEU A 190 -5.51 13.56 1.89
CA LEU A 190 -6.36 12.98 0.85
C LEU A 190 -7.72 12.54 1.41
N ALA A 191 -7.72 11.92 2.59
CA ALA A 191 -8.95 11.53 3.27
C ALA A 191 -9.83 12.76 3.59
N ALA A 192 -9.20 13.88 3.99
CA ALA A 192 -9.92 15.12 4.32
C ALA A 192 -10.49 15.86 3.10
N ARG A 193 -10.05 15.55 1.87
CA ARG A 193 -10.59 16.12 0.63
C ARG A 193 -11.82 15.40 0.10
N LYS A 194 -11.98 14.12 0.40
CA LYS A 194 -13.13 13.30 -0.04
C LYS A 194 -14.36 13.47 0.87
N VAL A 195 -14.30 14.37 1.84
CA VAL A 195 -15.32 14.70 2.84
C VAL A 195 -15.74 16.15 2.68
#